data_AF-A0A961UUQ4-F1
#
_entry.id   AF-A0A961UUQ4-F1
#
_cell.length_a   1.000
_cell.length_b   1.000
_cell.length_c   1.000
_cell.angle_alpha   90.00
_cell.angle_beta   90.00
_cell.angle_gamma   90.00
#
_symmetry.space_group_name_H-M   'P 1'
#
loop_
_entity.id
_entity.type
_entity.pdbx_description
1 polymer ?
#
loop_
_entity_poly.entity_id
_entity_poly.type
_entity_poly.pdbx_seq_one_letter_code
_entity_poly.pdbx_strand_id
1 'polypeptide(L)'
;MAGWLILVDVEKDLPNADTPHKVVTTKDYLSRPHLFRGDRPKIINLARSFVYQGKGYYASLLAEARRHRVIPTVETMLGLSSRKAYENAIPELEDLLNALIRKNGPAPERILLCCGECREPQWERFGRLVFDWFRAPVLEVTIETGEWTRIERIRPLAINKLEEAERAFLYEAMARYTRRDWRGPKVKTPPRYTFAVLHDPDEQLPPSSKSSLKHLARVAEKMDVEID
;
A
#
# COMPACT_ATOMS: atom_id res chain seq x y z
N MET A 1 -13.08 -10.16 -21.88
CA MET A 1 -12.54 -10.16 -20.50
C MET A 1 -11.61 -8.98 -20.38
N ALA A 2 -11.77 -8.11 -19.38
CA ALA A 2 -10.90 -6.94 -19.25
C ALA A 2 -9.48 -7.37 -18.85
N GLY A 3 -8.53 -7.18 -19.76
CA GLY A 3 -7.12 -7.51 -19.55
C GLY A 3 -6.42 -6.57 -18.56
N TRP A 4 -5.18 -6.91 -18.22
CA TRP A 4 -4.30 -6.03 -17.48
C TRP A 4 -3.59 -5.06 -18.42
N LEU A 5 -3.37 -3.84 -17.94
CA LEU A 5 -2.61 -2.78 -18.61
C LEU A 5 -1.56 -2.28 -17.63
N ILE A 6 -0.32 -2.16 -18.07
CA ILE A 6 0.77 -1.63 -17.24
C ILE A 6 1.15 -0.25 -17.76
N LEU A 7 1.20 0.73 -16.86
CA LEU A 7 1.65 2.09 -17.19
C LEU A 7 3.08 2.30 -16.73
N VAL A 8 3.92 2.85 -17.60
CA VAL A 8 5.30 3.25 -17.30
C VAL A 8 5.56 4.68 -17.79
N ASP A 9 6.55 5.37 -17.26
CA ASP A 9 6.93 6.67 -17.83
C ASP A 9 7.82 6.52 -19.07
N VAL A 10 8.66 5.48 -19.11
CA VAL A 10 9.56 5.16 -20.21
C VAL A 10 9.44 3.68 -20.56
N GLU A 11 9.33 3.34 -21.85
CA GLU A 11 9.16 1.94 -22.31
C GLU A 11 10.30 1.01 -21.86
N LYS A 12 11.51 1.55 -21.70
CA LYS A 12 12.68 0.80 -21.20
C LYS A 12 12.56 0.37 -19.73
N ASP A 13 11.66 0.98 -18.96
CA ASP A 13 11.46 0.63 -17.54
C ASP A 13 10.87 -0.77 -17.39
N LEU A 14 10.00 -1.15 -18.33
CA LEU A 14 9.39 -2.47 -18.46
C LEU A 14 9.11 -2.73 -19.94
N PRO A 15 10.04 -3.38 -20.66
CA PRO A 15 9.81 -3.79 -22.04
C PRO A 15 8.56 -4.68 -22.16
N ASN A 16 7.75 -4.46 -23.19
CA ASN A 16 6.54 -5.24 -23.43
C ASN A 16 6.82 -6.74 -23.71
N ALA A 17 8.07 -7.10 -24.02
CA ALA A 17 8.48 -8.50 -24.18
C ALA A 17 8.60 -9.24 -22.84
N ASP A 18 8.79 -8.52 -21.73
CA ASP A 18 9.03 -9.09 -20.40
C ASP A 18 7.72 -9.39 -19.64
N THR A 19 6.58 -9.12 -20.26
CA THR A 19 5.26 -9.29 -19.65
C THR A 19 4.22 -9.69 -20.68
N PRO A 20 3.26 -10.58 -20.35
CA PRO A 20 2.16 -10.91 -21.25
C PRO A 20 1.11 -9.78 -21.36
N HIS A 21 1.26 -8.72 -20.55
CA HIS A 21 0.31 -7.63 -20.46
C HIS A 21 0.74 -6.46 -21.32
N LYS A 22 -0.23 -5.71 -21.86
CA LYS A 22 0.08 -4.52 -22.66
C LYS A 22 0.76 -3.46 -21.79
N VAL A 23 1.92 -2.98 -22.20
CA VAL A 23 2.62 -1.84 -21.61
C VAL A 23 2.32 -0.58 -22.40
N VAL A 24 1.95 0.51 -21.72
CA VAL A 24 1.66 1.82 -22.34
C VAL A 24 2.33 2.92 -21.52
N THR A 25 2.83 3.96 -22.17
CA THR A 25 3.38 5.09 -21.43
C THR A 25 2.29 5.90 -20.72
N THR A 26 2.59 6.49 -19.57
CA THR A 26 1.66 7.42 -18.89
C THR A 26 1.22 8.56 -19.82
N LYS A 27 2.14 9.06 -20.66
CA LYS A 27 1.87 10.07 -21.69
C LYS A 27 0.84 9.59 -22.70
N ASP A 28 0.99 8.39 -23.26
CA ASP A 28 0.06 7.86 -24.25
C ASP A 28 -1.30 7.55 -23.63
N TYR A 29 -1.34 7.03 -22.41
CA TYR A 29 -2.59 6.79 -21.68
C TYR A 29 -3.41 8.06 -21.44
N LEU A 30 -2.73 9.18 -21.16
CA LEU A 30 -3.35 10.50 -20.98
C LEU A 30 -3.81 11.10 -22.32
N SER A 31 -2.96 11.04 -23.35
CA SER A 31 -3.17 11.76 -24.62
C SER A 31 -4.03 11.02 -25.65
N ARG A 32 -4.19 9.69 -25.53
CA ARG A 32 -4.89 8.86 -26.54
C ARG A 32 -6.13 8.17 -25.94
N PRO A 33 -7.21 8.91 -25.60
CA PRO A 33 -8.40 8.36 -24.95
C PRO A 33 -9.15 7.31 -25.80
N HIS A 34 -9.05 7.38 -27.12
CA HIS A 34 -9.74 6.50 -28.06
C HIS A 34 -9.22 5.05 -28.00
N LEU A 35 -7.96 4.83 -27.59
CA LEU A 35 -7.34 3.50 -27.51
C LEU A 35 -7.95 2.60 -26.42
N PHE A 36 -8.76 3.16 -25.53
CA PHE A 36 -9.33 2.45 -24.38
C PHE A 36 -10.86 2.58 -24.30
N ARG A 37 -11.53 2.96 -25.40
CA ARG A 37 -12.99 3.05 -25.43
C ARG A 37 -13.62 1.67 -25.36
N GLY A 38 -14.60 1.49 -24.48
CA GLY A 38 -15.36 0.24 -24.33
C GLY A 38 -14.70 -0.79 -23.40
N ASP A 39 -13.40 -0.69 -23.17
CA ASP A 39 -12.67 -1.55 -22.23
C ASP A 39 -12.69 -0.98 -20.81
N ARG A 40 -12.58 -1.87 -19.82
CA ARG A 40 -12.44 -1.51 -18.39
C ARG A 40 -11.24 -2.23 -17.78
N PRO A 41 -10.01 -1.96 -18.26
CA PRO A 41 -8.83 -2.72 -17.86
C PRO A 41 -8.51 -2.57 -16.37
N LYS A 42 -7.76 -3.54 -15.86
CA LYS A 42 -7.07 -3.45 -14.57
C LYS A 42 -5.69 -2.86 -14.83
N ILE A 43 -5.33 -1.79 -14.13
CA ILE A 43 -4.14 -1.00 -14.38
C ILE A 43 -3.16 -1.17 -13.23
N ILE A 44 -1.91 -1.50 -13.57
CA ILE A 44 -0.77 -1.40 -12.66
C ILE A 44 0.02 -0.18 -13.12
N ASN A 45 0.01 0.87 -12.31
CA ASN A 45 0.72 2.10 -12.60
C ASN A 45 2.10 2.07 -11.96
N LEU A 46 3.14 1.92 -12.80
CA LEU A 46 4.56 1.90 -12.42
C LEU A 46 5.25 3.22 -12.82
N ALA A 47 4.50 4.33 -12.86
CA ALA A 47 5.09 5.65 -13.03
C ALA A 47 6.23 5.88 -12.02
N ARG A 48 7.24 6.64 -12.43
CA ARG A 48 8.42 6.91 -11.59
C ARG A 48 8.11 7.89 -10.46
N SER A 49 6.99 8.60 -10.53
CA SER A 49 6.56 9.57 -9.52
C SER A 49 5.04 9.68 -9.45
N PHE A 50 4.55 9.79 -8.21
CA PHE A 50 3.13 9.99 -7.86
C PHE A 50 2.89 11.34 -7.18
N VAL A 51 3.80 12.31 -7.34
CA VAL A 51 3.60 13.66 -6.82
C VAL A 51 2.28 14.25 -7.33
N TYR A 52 1.65 15.06 -6.49
CA TYR A 52 0.42 15.77 -6.84
C TYR A 52 0.62 16.55 -8.14
N GLN A 53 -0.37 16.48 -9.05
CA GLN A 53 -0.31 17.05 -10.40
C GLN A 53 0.80 16.47 -11.32
N GLY A 54 1.44 15.37 -10.94
CA GLY A 54 2.34 14.62 -11.79
C GLY A 54 1.61 13.71 -12.80
N LYS A 55 2.34 13.19 -13.80
CA LYS A 55 1.78 12.28 -14.81
C LYS A 55 1.22 10.99 -14.21
N GLY A 56 1.96 10.36 -13.27
CA GLY A 56 1.52 9.15 -12.59
C GLY A 56 0.23 9.37 -11.78
N TYR A 57 0.12 10.52 -11.12
CA TYR A 57 -1.08 10.96 -10.41
C TYR A 57 -2.26 11.12 -11.37
N TYR A 58 -2.11 11.93 -12.43
CA TYR A 58 -3.17 12.17 -13.41
C TYR A 58 -3.58 10.90 -14.17
N ALA A 59 -2.65 9.98 -14.44
CA ALA A 59 -2.98 8.72 -15.08
C ALA A 59 -3.94 7.88 -14.21
N SER A 60 -3.75 7.88 -12.90
CA SER A 60 -4.63 7.13 -11.97
C SER A 60 -5.96 7.85 -11.76
N LEU A 61 -5.95 9.18 -11.64
CA LEU A 61 -7.17 9.99 -11.58
C LEU A 61 -8.06 9.78 -12.82
N LEU A 62 -7.44 9.79 -14.00
CA LEU A 62 -8.14 9.56 -15.26
C LEU A 62 -8.63 8.11 -15.40
N ALA A 63 -7.85 7.15 -14.89
CA ALA A 63 -8.27 5.76 -14.83
C ALA A 63 -9.53 5.56 -13.97
N GLU A 64 -9.56 6.17 -12.77
CA GLU A 64 -10.72 6.14 -11.88
C GLU A 64 -11.95 6.78 -12.54
N ALA A 65 -11.79 7.95 -13.17
CA ALA A 65 -12.86 8.63 -13.90
C ALA A 65 -13.44 7.78 -15.05
N ARG A 66 -12.61 6.95 -15.69
CA ARG A 66 -13.02 5.99 -16.73
C ARG A 66 -13.55 4.67 -16.17
N ARG A 67 -13.61 4.51 -14.85
CA ARG A 67 -13.94 3.26 -14.15
C ARG A 67 -13.01 2.11 -14.51
N HIS A 68 -11.75 2.42 -14.82
CA HIS A 68 -10.69 1.43 -14.85
C HIS A 68 -10.24 1.16 -13.41
N ARG A 69 -9.87 -0.08 -13.11
CA ARG A 69 -9.39 -0.41 -11.76
C ARG A 69 -7.88 -0.18 -11.73
N VAL A 70 -7.38 0.78 -10.97
CA VAL A 70 -5.95 1.15 -10.96
C VAL A 70 -5.31 0.93 -9.59
N ILE A 71 -4.04 0.50 -9.59
CA ILE A 71 -3.16 0.58 -8.42
C ILE A 71 -1.87 1.33 -8.76
N PRO A 72 -1.42 2.28 -7.94
CA PRO A 72 -2.15 2.82 -6.78
C PRO A 72 -3.36 3.66 -7.22
N THR A 73 -4.38 3.76 -6.36
CA THR A 73 -5.46 4.76 -6.51
C THR A 73 -4.96 6.15 -6.12
N VAL A 74 -5.70 7.19 -6.51
CA VAL A 74 -5.40 8.56 -6.08
C VAL A 74 -5.41 8.66 -4.56
N GLU A 75 -6.38 8.02 -3.91
CA GLU A 75 -6.47 7.90 -2.46
C GLU A 75 -5.21 7.25 -1.85
N THR A 76 -4.74 6.12 -2.41
CA THR A 76 -3.50 5.48 -1.94
C THR A 76 -2.28 6.38 -2.13
N MET A 77 -2.19 7.14 -3.23
CA MET A 77 -1.08 8.07 -3.46
C MET A 77 -1.07 9.20 -2.42
N LEU A 78 -2.24 9.77 -2.11
CA LEU A 78 -2.38 10.79 -1.08
C LEU A 78 -2.10 10.22 0.31
N GLY A 79 -2.57 8.99 0.58
CA GLY A 79 -2.28 8.22 1.78
C GLY A 79 -0.78 7.99 1.98
N LEU A 80 0.01 7.85 0.92
CA LEU A 80 1.46 7.68 0.98
C LEU A 80 2.26 8.99 0.89
N SER A 81 1.61 10.14 0.74
CA SER A 81 2.28 11.43 0.51
C SER A 81 2.95 12.01 1.75
N SER A 82 2.46 11.65 2.95
CA SER A 82 3.01 12.12 4.21
C SER A 82 2.77 11.11 5.33
N ARG A 83 3.63 11.12 6.36
CA ARG A 83 3.48 10.24 7.53
C ARG A 83 2.14 10.42 8.25
N LYS A 84 1.67 11.67 8.34
CA LYS A 84 0.37 12.02 8.93
C LYS A 84 -0.80 11.30 8.24
N ALA A 85 -0.70 11.10 6.92
CA ALA A 85 -1.77 10.48 6.14
C ALA A 85 -1.97 8.99 6.47
N TYR A 86 -1.08 8.37 7.23
CA TYR A 86 -1.18 6.98 7.65
C TYR A 86 -0.93 6.71 9.13
N GLU A 87 -1.02 7.72 9.99
CA GLU A 87 -0.83 7.55 11.44
C GLU A 87 -1.73 6.46 12.03
N ASN A 88 -2.95 6.31 11.52
CA ASN A 88 -3.90 5.30 11.98
C ASN A 88 -3.50 3.85 11.65
N ALA A 89 -2.70 3.65 10.59
CA ALA A 89 -2.21 2.33 10.20
C ALA A 89 -0.94 1.93 10.96
N ILE A 90 -0.15 2.90 11.44
CA ILE A 90 1.16 2.64 12.07
C ILE A 90 1.07 1.69 13.27
N PRO A 91 0.14 1.83 14.23
CA PRO A 91 0.09 0.94 15.39
C PRO A 91 -0.07 -0.54 15.00
N GLU A 92 -0.99 -0.84 14.06
CA GLU A 92 -1.25 -2.19 13.60
C GLU A 92 -0.04 -2.79 12.84
N LEU A 93 0.61 -1.96 12.01
CA LEU A 93 1.78 -2.35 11.25
C LEU A 93 2.99 -2.60 12.15
N GLU A 94 3.26 -1.73 13.11
CA GLU A 94 4.36 -1.87 14.07
C GLU A 94 4.15 -3.04 15.02
N ASP A 95 2.92 -3.28 15.50
CA ASP A 95 2.59 -4.44 16.33
C ASP A 95 2.91 -5.75 15.59
N LEU A 96 2.51 -5.87 14.32
CA LEU A 96 2.83 -7.06 13.51
C LEU A 96 4.33 -7.17 13.23
N LEU A 97 5.00 -6.06 12.90
CA LEU A 97 6.43 -6.02 12.63
C LEU A 97 7.22 -6.52 13.84
N ASN A 98 6.97 -5.97 15.03
CA ASN A 98 7.66 -6.35 16.26
C ASN A 98 7.35 -7.79 16.67
N ALA A 99 6.12 -8.28 16.45
CA ALA A 99 5.79 -9.68 16.67
C ALA A 99 6.58 -10.64 15.76
N LEU A 100 6.78 -10.27 14.50
CA LEU A 100 7.60 -11.04 13.55
C LEU A 100 9.09 -10.97 13.90
N ILE A 101 9.59 -9.80 14.34
CA ILE A 101 10.97 -9.63 14.79
C ILE A 101 11.29 -10.55 15.97
N ARG A 102 10.39 -10.61 16.97
CA ARG A 102 10.54 -11.52 18.12
C ARG A 102 10.59 -13.00 17.74
N LYS A 103 9.92 -13.38 16.65
CA LYS A 103 9.84 -14.76 16.17
C LYS A 103 11.00 -15.16 15.25
N ASN A 104 11.38 -14.26 14.34
CA ASN A 104 12.24 -14.58 13.20
C ASN A 104 13.61 -13.88 13.27
N GLY A 105 13.85 -13.03 14.27
CA GLY A 105 15.06 -12.22 14.39
C GLY A 105 14.91 -10.82 13.80
N PRO A 106 16.00 -10.02 13.78
CA PRO A 106 15.96 -8.63 13.35
C PRO A 106 15.49 -8.48 11.90
N ALA A 107 14.68 -7.45 11.65
CA ALA A 107 14.31 -7.04 10.31
C ALA A 107 15.42 -6.20 9.66
N PRO A 108 15.58 -6.23 8.32
CA PRO A 108 16.45 -5.30 7.64
C PRO A 108 15.90 -3.87 7.73
N GLU A 109 16.78 -2.87 7.78
CA GLU A 109 16.39 -1.45 7.85
C GLU A 109 15.51 -1.00 6.68
N ARG A 110 15.66 -1.66 5.53
CA ARG A 110 14.87 -1.44 4.33
C ARG A 110 14.18 -2.74 3.91
N ILE A 111 12.84 -2.70 3.89
CA ILE A 111 11.99 -3.80 3.40
C ILE A 111 11.35 -3.39 2.08
N LEU A 112 11.67 -4.11 1.01
CA LEU A 112 11.04 -3.94 -0.30
C LEU A 112 9.82 -4.86 -0.43
N LEU A 113 8.69 -4.29 -0.83
CA LEU A 113 7.45 -4.99 -1.09
C LEU A 113 7.07 -4.85 -2.56
N CYS A 114 6.84 -5.96 -3.24
CA CYS A 114 6.32 -5.98 -4.61
C CYS A 114 4.95 -6.65 -4.62
N CYS A 115 3.91 -5.90 -4.99
CA CYS A 115 2.51 -6.37 -5.01
C CYS A 115 2.05 -7.04 -3.68
N GLY A 116 2.57 -6.58 -2.55
CA GLY A 116 2.29 -7.11 -1.21
C GLY A 116 3.08 -8.37 -0.82
N GLU A 117 4.08 -8.73 -1.59
CA GLU A 117 5.00 -9.83 -1.28
C GLU A 117 6.37 -9.28 -0.88
N CYS A 118 7.01 -9.96 0.08
CA CYS A 118 8.40 -9.75 0.46
C CYS A 118 9.28 -10.83 -0.17
N ARG A 119 10.56 -10.52 -0.39
CA ARG A 119 11.53 -11.52 -0.86
C ARG A 119 11.79 -12.61 0.18
N GLU A 120 11.94 -12.23 1.45
CA GLU A 120 12.05 -13.22 2.53
C GLU A 120 10.66 -13.69 3.00
N PRO A 121 10.39 -15.02 3.01
CA PRO A 121 9.08 -15.58 3.39
C PRO A 121 8.61 -15.19 4.79
N GLN A 122 9.56 -14.96 5.71
CA GLN A 122 9.27 -14.59 7.10
C GLN A 122 8.52 -13.26 7.25
N TRP A 123 8.63 -12.37 6.26
CA TRP A 123 7.97 -11.06 6.24
C TRP A 123 6.70 -11.03 5.38
N GLU A 124 6.30 -12.15 4.78
CA GLU A 124 5.16 -12.18 3.85
C GLU A 124 3.85 -11.68 4.49
N ARG A 125 3.62 -12.00 5.77
CA ARG A 125 2.46 -11.49 6.52
C ARG A 125 2.49 -9.96 6.66
N PHE A 126 3.66 -9.39 6.89
CA PHE A 126 3.84 -7.94 6.98
C PHE A 126 3.61 -7.27 5.62
N GLY A 127 4.20 -7.82 4.55
CA GLY A 127 4.00 -7.31 3.19
C GLY A 127 2.52 -7.29 2.76
N ARG A 128 1.77 -8.34 3.11
CA ARG A 128 0.31 -8.40 2.85
C ARG A 128 -0.45 -7.33 3.62
N LEU A 129 -0.14 -7.12 4.90
CA LEU A 129 -0.82 -6.11 5.73
C LEU A 129 -0.52 -4.69 5.22
N VAL A 130 0.75 -4.40 4.88
CA VAL A 130 1.12 -3.10 4.28
C VAL A 130 0.37 -2.89 2.96
N PHE A 131 0.24 -3.92 2.13
CA PHE A 131 -0.47 -3.82 0.85
C PHE A 131 -2.00 -3.72 0.97
N ASP A 132 -2.57 -4.29 2.04
CA ASP A 132 -3.99 -4.13 2.37
C ASP A 132 -4.30 -2.66 2.73
N TRP A 133 -3.40 -2.00 3.45
CA TRP A 133 -3.49 -0.56 3.77
C TRP A 133 -3.14 0.34 2.56
N PHE A 134 -2.06 0.01 1.86
CA PHE A 134 -1.54 0.80 0.74
C PHE A 134 -1.39 -0.07 -0.49
N ARG A 135 -2.41 -0.07 -1.34
CA ARG A 135 -2.42 -0.90 -2.52
C ARG A 135 -1.58 -0.30 -3.65
N ALA A 136 -0.26 -0.35 -3.51
CA ALA A 136 0.70 0.15 -4.49
C ALA A 136 1.60 -0.99 -5.03
N PRO A 137 2.01 -0.95 -6.32
CA PRO A 137 2.76 -2.05 -6.93
C PRO A 137 4.12 -2.31 -6.31
N VAL A 138 4.83 -1.25 -5.91
CA VAL A 138 6.15 -1.31 -5.30
C VAL A 138 6.18 -0.35 -4.12
N LEU A 139 6.46 -0.87 -2.93
CA LEU A 139 6.60 -0.09 -1.71
C LEU A 139 7.95 -0.36 -1.07
N GLU A 140 8.56 0.68 -0.55
CA GLU A 140 9.70 0.60 0.35
C GLU A 140 9.26 1.03 1.74
N VAL A 141 9.55 0.19 2.73
CA VAL A 141 9.35 0.49 4.14
C VAL A 141 10.72 0.63 4.79
N THR A 142 11.01 1.80 5.35
CA THR A 142 12.19 2.01 6.19
C THR A 142 11.80 1.96 7.66
N ILE A 143 12.66 1.33 8.46
CA ILE A 143 12.43 1.10 9.88
C ILE A 143 13.57 1.67 10.71
N GLU A 144 13.24 2.14 11.91
CA GLU A 144 14.20 2.54 12.92
C GLU A 144 14.27 1.44 13.98
N THR A 145 15.45 0.83 14.12
CA THR A 145 15.67 -0.25 15.08
C THR A 145 15.92 0.31 16.48
N GLY A 146 15.33 -0.34 17.49
CA GLY A 146 15.40 0.06 18.90
C GLY A 146 14.71 -0.98 19.78
N GLU A 147 14.44 -0.64 21.05
CA GLU A 147 13.66 -1.53 21.94
C GLU A 147 12.28 -1.87 21.34
N TRP A 148 11.68 -0.90 20.66
CA TRP A 148 10.51 -1.06 19.82
C TRP A 148 10.85 -0.57 18.41
N THR A 149 10.77 -1.47 17.43
CA THR A 149 11.07 -1.11 16.04
C THR A 149 9.93 -0.25 15.49
N ARG A 150 10.27 0.94 15.02
CA ARG A 150 9.31 1.91 14.49
C ARG A 150 9.38 1.97 12.98
N ILE A 151 8.25 2.21 12.34
CA ILE A 151 8.22 2.49 10.91
C ILE A 151 8.61 3.96 10.74
N GLU A 152 9.72 4.22 10.07
CA GLU A 152 10.17 5.57 9.76
C GLU A 152 9.37 6.12 8.57
N ARG A 153 9.28 5.34 7.49
CA ARG A 153 8.63 5.77 6.25
C ARG A 153 8.07 4.59 5.47
N ILE A 154 6.92 4.82 4.84
CA ILE A 154 6.37 3.95 3.79
C ILE A 154 6.24 4.81 2.54
N ARG A 155 6.84 4.39 1.42
CA ARG A 155 6.77 5.16 0.17
C ARG A 155 6.71 4.26 -1.07
N PRO A 156 6.07 4.71 -2.16
CA PRO A 156 6.23 4.09 -3.45
C PRO A 156 7.69 4.17 -3.90
N LEU A 157 8.20 3.08 -4.47
CA LEU A 157 9.53 3.05 -5.08
C LEU A 157 9.40 2.98 -6.61
N ALA A 158 10.12 3.84 -7.30
CA ALA A 158 10.10 3.90 -8.75
C ALA A 158 10.81 2.68 -9.36
N ILE A 159 10.25 2.11 -10.43
CA ILE A 159 10.81 0.94 -11.12
C ILE A 159 12.25 1.15 -11.62
N ASN A 160 12.64 2.38 -11.96
CA ASN A 160 14.00 2.72 -12.39
C ASN A 160 15.00 2.84 -11.23
N LYS A 161 14.55 2.75 -9.98
CA LYS A 161 15.38 2.72 -8.77
C LYS A 161 15.61 1.31 -8.24
N LEU A 162 14.92 0.31 -8.80
CA LEU A 162 15.12 -1.09 -8.46
C LEU A 162 16.40 -1.63 -9.06
N GLU A 163 17.18 -2.32 -8.24
CA GLU A 163 18.30 -3.13 -8.69
C GLU A 163 17.82 -4.30 -9.56
N GLU A 164 18.74 -4.96 -10.27
CA GLU A 164 18.39 -6.04 -11.19
C GLU A 164 17.65 -7.20 -10.49
N ALA A 165 18.13 -7.62 -9.32
CA ALA A 165 17.48 -8.67 -8.53
C ALA A 165 16.10 -8.24 -7.99
N GLU A 166 15.94 -6.97 -7.63
CA GLU A 166 14.66 -6.41 -7.16
C GLU A 166 13.65 -6.29 -8.30
N ARG A 167 14.12 -5.94 -9.50
CA ARG A 167 13.32 -5.88 -10.72
C ARG A 167 12.83 -7.27 -11.13
N ALA A 168 13.70 -8.28 -11.07
CA ALA A 168 13.30 -9.67 -11.29
C ALA A 168 12.22 -10.09 -10.30
N PHE A 169 12.40 -9.77 -9.01
CA PHE A 169 11.39 -10.04 -7.99
C PHE A 169 10.06 -9.32 -8.25
N LEU A 170 10.09 -8.06 -8.70
CA LEU A 170 8.89 -7.33 -9.10
C LEU A 170 8.15 -8.05 -10.23
N TYR A 171 8.85 -8.53 -11.26
CA TYR A 171 8.23 -9.19 -12.41
C TYR A 171 7.52 -10.48 -11.98
N GLU A 172 8.16 -11.27 -11.12
CA GLU A 172 7.56 -12.48 -10.56
C GLU A 172 6.33 -12.18 -9.70
N ALA A 173 6.43 -11.19 -8.81
CA ALA A 173 5.33 -10.76 -7.95
C ALA A 173 4.15 -10.21 -8.77
N MET A 174 4.42 -9.43 -9.82
CA MET A 174 3.41 -8.95 -10.76
C MET A 174 2.76 -10.09 -11.54
N ALA A 175 3.54 -11.08 -12.00
CA ALA A 175 2.99 -12.26 -12.66
C ALA A 175 2.05 -13.02 -11.72
N ARG A 176 2.39 -13.17 -10.42
CA ARG A 176 1.50 -13.75 -9.40
C ARG A 176 0.26 -12.90 -9.17
N TYR A 177 0.43 -11.59 -9.02
CA TYR A 177 -0.66 -10.64 -8.76
C TYR A 177 -1.69 -10.62 -9.89
N THR A 178 -1.23 -10.64 -11.14
CA THR A 178 -2.08 -10.54 -12.33
C THR A 178 -2.81 -11.84 -12.68
N ARG A 179 -2.38 -12.98 -12.14
CA ARG A 179 -3.13 -14.26 -12.22
C ARG A 179 -4.37 -14.30 -11.34
N ARG A 180 -4.41 -13.47 -10.29
CA ARG A 180 -5.53 -13.46 -9.33
C ARG A 180 -6.66 -12.58 -9.85
N ASP A 181 -7.90 -12.95 -9.52
CA ASP A 181 -9.03 -12.04 -9.69
C ASP A 181 -8.85 -10.79 -8.84
N TRP A 182 -9.23 -9.64 -9.40
CA TRP A 182 -9.05 -8.36 -8.72
C TRP A 182 -9.94 -8.30 -7.49
N ARG A 183 -9.31 -8.26 -6.32
CA ARG A 183 -9.95 -7.93 -5.05
C ARG A 183 -9.68 -6.45 -4.76
N GLY A 184 -10.70 -5.69 -4.35
CA GLY A 184 -10.48 -4.33 -3.84
C GLY A 184 -9.70 -4.37 -2.53
N PRO A 185 -9.20 -3.22 -2.03
CA PRO A 185 -8.80 -3.12 -0.63
C PRO A 185 -9.96 -3.58 0.25
N LYS A 186 -9.67 -4.18 1.41
CA LYS A 186 -10.72 -4.47 2.38
C LYS A 186 -11.28 -3.12 2.83
N VAL A 187 -12.53 -2.85 2.47
CA VAL A 187 -13.28 -1.74 3.05
C VAL A 187 -13.41 -2.09 4.53
N LYS A 188 -12.74 -1.36 5.42
CA LYS A 188 -13.07 -1.42 6.85
C LYS A 188 -14.53 -1.03 6.93
N THR A 189 -15.38 -2.00 7.26
CA THR A 189 -16.80 -1.69 7.49
C THR A 189 -16.80 -0.79 8.72
N PRO A 190 -17.36 0.43 8.63
CA PRO A 190 -17.40 1.31 9.79
C PRO A 190 -18.11 0.56 10.92
N PRO A 191 -17.62 0.64 12.16
CA PRO A 191 -18.22 -0.05 13.28
C PRO A 191 -19.68 0.32 13.40
N ARG A 192 -20.53 -0.63 13.81
CA ARG A 192 -21.96 -0.37 13.97
C ARG A 192 -22.26 0.70 15.01
N TYR A 193 -21.38 0.84 16.01
CA TYR A 193 -21.49 1.86 17.06
C TYR A 193 -20.15 2.53 17.33
N THR A 194 -20.19 3.78 17.80
CA THR A 194 -19.03 4.54 18.24
C THR A 194 -19.29 5.04 19.66
N PHE A 195 -18.32 4.88 20.56
CA PHE A 195 -18.35 5.46 21.90
C PHE A 195 -17.20 6.42 22.09
N ALA A 196 -17.51 7.64 22.53
CA ALA A 196 -16.50 8.57 23.00
C ALA A 196 -16.11 8.23 24.44
N VAL A 197 -14.81 8.09 24.70
CA VAL A 197 -14.27 7.89 26.05
C VAL A 197 -13.54 9.16 26.46
N LEU A 198 -14.09 9.84 27.47
CA LEU A 198 -13.46 11.02 28.04
C LEU A 198 -12.13 10.63 28.70
N HIS A 199 -11.03 11.15 28.15
CA HIS A 199 -9.69 10.96 28.67
C HIS A 199 -8.98 12.32 28.72
N ASP A 200 -8.59 12.71 29.93
CA ASP A 200 -7.71 13.84 30.17
C ASP A 200 -6.26 13.31 30.36
N PRO A 201 -5.34 13.59 29.42
CA PRO A 201 -3.94 13.16 29.54
C PRO A 201 -3.19 13.81 30.71
N ASP A 202 -3.65 14.97 31.19
CA ASP A 202 -2.99 15.79 32.21
C ASP A 202 -3.55 15.53 33.62
N GLU A 203 -4.57 14.68 33.74
CA GLU A 203 -5.13 14.26 35.03
C GLU A 203 -4.09 13.48 35.84
N GLN A 204 -3.86 13.89 37.09
CA GLN A 204 -2.81 13.31 37.93
C GLN A 204 -3.20 11.95 38.49
N LEU A 205 -4.49 11.71 38.67
CA LEU A 205 -5.04 10.46 39.20
C LEU A 205 -6.13 9.92 38.25
N PRO A 206 -5.77 9.50 37.03
CA PRO A 206 -6.74 9.07 36.06
C PRO A 206 -7.40 7.76 36.54
N PRO A 207 -8.73 7.61 36.37
CA PRO A 207 -9.45 6.41 36.79
C PRO A 207 -9.09 5.18 35.93
N SER A 208 -8.42 5.37 34.79
CA SER A 208 -7.98 4.32 33.89
C SER A 208 -6.61 4.64 33.31
N SER A 209 -5.75 3.62 33.23
CA SER A 209 -4.45 3.76 32.59
C SER A 209 -4.56 3.76 31.06
N LYS A 210 -3.55 4.32 30.38
CA LYS A 210 -3.43 4.26 28.91
C LYS A 210 -3.45 2.82 28.36
N SER A 211 -2.89 1.86 29.10
CA SER A 211 -2.96 0.43 28.73
C SER A 211 -4.37 -0.13 28.83
N SER A 212 -5.15 0.30 29.82
CA SER A 212 -6.56 -0.09 29.99
C SER A 212 -7.43 0.46 28.87
N LEU A 213 -7.22 1.72 28.47
CA LEU A 213 -7.93 2.32 27.33
C LEU A 213 -7.63 1.61 26.01
N LYS A 214 -6.36 1.28 25.75
CA LYS A 214 -5.99 0.45 24.58
C LYS A 214 -6.61 -0.95 24.63
N HIS A 215 -6.71 -1.53 25.82
CA HIS A 215 -7.36 -2.83 26.00
C HIS A 215 -8.87 -2.74 25.72
N LEU A 216 -9.53 -1.70 26.23
CA LEU A 216 -10.94 -1.41 25.96
C LEU A 216 -11.19 -1.29 24.45
N ALA A 217 -10.42 -0.47 23.74
CA ALA A 217 -10.54 -0.31 22.28
C ALA A 217 -10.41 -1.65 21.53
N ARG A 218 -9.44 -2.48 21.94
CA ARG A 218 -9.22 -3.81 21.33
C ARG A 218 -10.36 -4.80 21.61
N VAL A 219 -11.04 -4.69 22.75
CA VAL A 219 -12.22 -5.51 23.06
C VAL A 219 -13.44 -4.99 22.30
N ALA A 220 -13.64 -3.68 22.26
CA ALA A 220 -14.72 -3.00 21.55
C ALA A 220 -14.70 -3.31 20.05
N GLU A 221 -13.52 -3.32 19.42
CA GLU A 221 -13.35 -3.67 18.01
C GLU A 221 -13.90 -5.07 17.67
N LYS A 222 -13.74 -6.04 18.58
CA LYS A 222 -14.30 -7.41 18.41
C LYS A 222 -15.82 -7.45 18.54
N MET A 223 -16.40 -6.41 19.13
CA MET A 223 -17.85 -6.24 19.33
C MET A 223 -18.48 -5.31 18.29
N ASP A 224 -17.73 -4.93 17.24
CA ASP A 224 -18.18 -3.99 16.21
C ASP A 224 -18.48 -2.58 16.77
N VAL A 225 -17.65 -2.15 17.74
CA VAL A 225 -17.72 -0.84 18.39
C VAL A 225 -16.38 -0.11 18.25
N GLU A 226 -16.42 1.14 17.78
CA GLU A 226 -15.27 2.06 17.79
C GLU A 226 -15.20 2.81 19.13
N ILE A 227 -13.99 2.98 19.65
CA ILE A 227 -13.74 3.88 20.78
C ILE A 227 -12.99 5.10 20.25
N ASP A 228 -13.58 6.27 20.42
CA ASP A 228 -13.03 7.59 20.10
C ASP A 228 -12.48 8.26 21.37
#